data_AF-A0A1R1ALI1-F1
#
_entry.id   AF-A0A1R1ALI1-F1
#
_cell.length_a   1.000
_cell.length_b   1.000
_cell.length_c   1.000
_cell.angle_alpha   90.00
_cell.angle_beta   90.00
_cell.angle_gamma   90.00
#
_symmetry.space_group_name_H-M   'P 1'
#
loop_
_entity.id
_entity.type
_entity.pdbx_description
1 polymer ?
#
loop_
_entity_poly.entity_id
_entity_poly.type
_entity_poly.pdbx_seq_one_letter_code
_entity_poly.pdbx_strand_id
1 'polypeptide(L)' 'MMAELLVQAQEHHDQDATLQILESFTPKIKTSLLQVPANHREDLKQELYVKMIEVIQTFDISELK' A
#
# COMPACT_ATOMS: atom_id res chain seq x y z
N MET A 1 -8.00 8.10 9.89
CA MET A 1 -7.15 8.96 9.02
C MET A 1 -5.93 8.16 8.55
N MET A 2 -5.27 8.51 7.45
CA MET A 2 -4.14 7.71 6.92
C MET A 2 -3.01 7.49 7.94
N ALA A 3 -2.70 8.52 8.74
CA ALA A 3 -1.72 8.43 9.82
C ALA A 3 -2.10 7.37 10.88
N GLU A 4 -3.38 7.34 11.28
CA GLU A 4 -3.87 6.34 12.24
C GLU A 4 -3.77 4.92 11.68
N LEU A 5 -4.11 4.73 10.39
CA LEU A 5 -3.99 3.42 9.74
C LEU A 5 -2.53 2.94 9.68
N LEU A 6 -1.58 3.85 9.46
CA LEU A 6 -0.15 3.52 9.48
C LEU A 6 0.31 3.06 10.87
N VAL A 7 -0.13 3.75 11.93
CA VAL A 7 0.16 3.34 13.31
C VAL A 7 -0.47 1.98 13.63
N GLN A 8 -1.73 1.76 13.24
CA GLN A 8 -2.41 0.46 13.44
C GLN A 8 -1.72 -0.68 12.68
N ALA A 9 -1.34 -0.45 11.43
CA ALA A 9 -0.66 -1.44 10.61
C ALA A 9 0.71 -1.85 11.18
N GLN A 10 1.49 -0.89 11.70
CA GLN A 10 2.84 -1.17 12.21
C GLN A 10 2.87 -1.68 13.65
N GLU A 11 2.25 -0.95 14.59
CA GLU A 11 2.40 -1.21 16.03
C GLU A 11 1.46 -2.32 16.52
N HIS A 12 0.26 -2.40 15.92
CA HIS A 12 -0.74 -3.41 16.28
C HIS A 12 -0.76 -4.61 15.33
N HIS A 13 0.11 -4.61 14.31
CA HIS A 13 0.14 -5.62 13.25
C HIS A 13 -1.23 -5.84 12.60
N ASP A 14 -2.02 -4.77 12.51
CA ASP A 14 -3.38 -4.82 11.98
C ASP A 14 -3.35 -5.01 10.45
N GLN A 15 -3.71 -6.23 10.04
CA GLN A 15 -3.79 -6.61 8.63
C GLN A 15 -4.92 -5.89 7.91
N ASP A 16 -6.02 -5.58 8.60
CA ASP A 16 -7.15 -4.85 8.01
C ASP A 16 -6.76 -3.39 7.79
N ALA A 17 -5.97 -2.79 8.69
CA ALA A 17 -5.40 -1.46 8.49
C ALA A 17 -4.47 -1.42 7.26
N THR A 18 -3.60 -2.43 7.11
CA THR A 18 -2.73 -2.58 5.93
C THR A 18 -3.58 -2.69 4.66
N LEU A 19 -4.62 -3.52 4.66
CA LEU A 19 -5.51 -3.70 3.52
C LEU A 19 -6.22 -2.40 3.15
N GLN A 20 -6.76 -1.66 4.13
CA GLN A 20 -7.41 -0.37 3.90
C GLN A 20 -6.46 0.67 3.28
N ILE A 21 -5.18 0.68 3.71
CA ILE A 21 -4.17 1.53 3.07
C ILE A 21 -4.03 1.11 1.61
N LEU A 22 -3.78 -0.17 1.30
CA LEU A 22 -3.63 -0.65 -0.08
C LEU A 22 -4.85 -0.33 -0.96
N GLU A 23 -6.05 -0.52 -0.43
CA GLU A 23 -7.30 -0.23 -1.14
C GLU A 23 -7.43 1.26 -1.49
N SER A 24 -7.03 2.16 -0.59
CA SER A 24 -7.06 3.61 -0.84
C SER A 24 -6.22 4.04 -2.06
N PHE A 25 -5.15 3.29 -2.38
CA PHE A 25 -4.30 3.55 -3.54
C PHE A 25 -4.77 2.83 -4.81
N THR A 26 -5.75 1.94 -4.74
CA THR A 26 -6.25 1.17 -5.90
C THR A 26 -6.61 2.05 -7.10
N PRO A 27 -7.28 3.22 -6.97
CA PRO A 27 -7.57 4.08 -8.11
C PRO A 27 -6.30 4.59 -8.83
N LYS A 28 -5.27 4.94 -8.05
CA LYS A 28 -3.97 5.40 -8.58
C LYS A 28 -3.18 4.27 -9.24
N ILE A 29 -3.19 3.08 -8.63
CA ILE A 29 -2.54 1.89 -9.19
C ILE A 29 -3.20 1.51 -10.52
N LYS A 30 -4.53 1.39 -10.55
CA LYS A 30 -5.28 1.07 -11.78
C LYS A 30 -4.95 2.04 -12.91
N THR A 31 -4.87 3.34 -12.62
CA THR A 31 -4.53 4.36 -13.61
C THR A 31 -3.09 4.20 -14.11
N SER A 32 -2.15 3.90 -13.22
CA SER A 32 -0.73 3.70 -13.56
C SER A 32 -0.52 2.45 -14.42
N LEU A 33 -1.22 1.35 -14.11
CA LEU A 33 -1.15 0.09 -14.86
C LEU A 33 -1.60 0.23 -16.32
N LEU A 34 -2.47 1.20 -16.64
CA LEU A 34 -2.88 1.46 -18.03
C LEU A 34 -1.72 1.93 -18.92
N GLN A 35 -0.65 2.47 -18.32
CA GLN A 35 0.55 2.94 -19.03
C GLN A 35 1.50 1.80 -19.44
N VAL A 36 1.19 0.56 -19.03
CA VAL A 36 2.01 -0.63 -19.26
C VAL A 36 1.25 -1.59 -20.19
N PRO A 37 1.94 -2.36 -21.06
CA PRO A 37 1.30 -3.36 -21.92
C PRO A 37 0.48 -4.37 -21.11
N ALA A 38 -0.67 -4.78 -21.66
CA ALA A 38 -1.68 -5.56 -20.94
C ALA A 38 -1.14 -6.88 -20.34
N ASN A 39 -0.22 -7.53 -21.04
CA ASN A 39 0.43 -8.77 -20.63
C ASN A 39 1.35 -8.63 -19.40
N HIS A 40 1.77 -7.41 -19.04
CA HIS A 40 2.63 -7.16 -17.87
C HIS A 40 1.88 -6.53 -16.69
N ARG A 41 0.59 -6.19 -16.84
CA ARG A 41 -0.15 -5.42 -15.84
C ARG A 41 -0.36 -6.17 -14.54
N GLU A 42 -0.67 -7.46 -14.61
CA GLU A 42 -0.95 -8.24 -13.39
C GLU A 42 0.32 -8.49 -12.58
N ASP A 43 1.44 -8.82 -13.25
CA ASP A 43 2.75 -8.98 -12.59
C ASP A 43 3.17 -7.67 -11.90
N LEU A 44 3.10 -6.54 -12.60
CA LEU A 44 3.43 -5.24 -12.04
C LEU A 44 2.51 -4.85 -10.89
N LYS A 45 1.21 -5.17 -10.97
CA LYS A 45 0.25 -4.90 -9.89
C LYS A 45 0.66 -5.64 -8.61
N GLN A 46 1.04 -6.90 -8.73
CA GLN A 46 1.48 -7.68 -7.57
C GLN A 46 2.78 -7.14 -6.98
N GLU A 47 3.75 -6.80 -7.83
CA GLU A 47 5.01 -6.19 -7.38
C GLU A 47 4.78 -4.87 -6.64
N LEU A 48 3.89 -4.01 -7.16
CA LEU A 48 3.50 -2.77 -6.50
C LEU A 48 2.88 -3.02 -5.13
N TYR A 49 2.02 -4.02 -4.98
CA TYR A 49 1.43 -4.35 -3.68
C TYR A 49 2.47 -4.86 -2.67
N VAL A 50 3.41 -5.72 -3.10
CA VAL A 50 4.51 -6.17 -2.23
C VAL A 50 5.35 -4.97 -1.78
N LYS A 51 5.72 -4.08 -2.72
CA LYS A 51 6.48 -2.86 -2.41
C LYS A 51 5.74 -1.93 -1.46
N MET A 52 4.43 -1.79 -1.63
CA MET A 52 3.62 -0.99 -0.72
C MET A 52 3.59 -1.56 0.69
N ILE A 53 3.47 -2.89 0.83
CA ILE A 53 3.53 -3.54 2.15
C ILE A 53 4.89 -3.29 2.82
N GLU A 54 5.98 -3.45 2.08
CA GLU A 54 7.34 -3.16 2.57
C GLU A 54 7.46 -1.70 3.05
N VAL A 55 6.93 -0.75 2.27
CA VAL A 55 6.95 0.68 2.63
C VAL A 55 6.09 0.93 3.86
N ILE A 56 4.88 0.37 3.94
CA ILE A 56 4.00 0.50 5.11
C ILE A 56 4.71 0.00 6.37
N GLN A 57 5.48 -1.09 6.29
CA GLN A 57 6.20 -1.66 7.43
C GLN A 57 7.46 -0.88 7.84
N THR A 58 8.06 -0.13 6.90
CA THR A 58 9.34 0.57 7.12
C THR A 58 9.21 2.09 7.22
N PHE A 59 8.02 2.63 6.97
CA PHE A 59 7.73 4.06 7.06
C PHE A 59 7.98 4.55 8.49
N ASP A 60 8.68 5.68 8.64
CA ASP A 60 8.94 6.26 9.96
C ASP A 60 7.66 6.89 10.53
N ILE A 61 7.11 6.28 11.57
CA ILE A 61 5.91 6.75 12.26
C ILE A 61 6.22 7.56 13.53
N SER A 62 7.49 7.92 13.77
CA SER A 62 7.89 8.60 15.01
C SER A 62 7.17 9.93 15.22
N GLU A 63 6.86 10.66 14.14
CA GLU A 63 6.12 11.93 14.17
C GLU A 63 4.58 11.75 14.17
N LEU A 64 4.09 10.52 14.02
CA LEU A 64 2.66 10.19 14.01
C LEU A 64 2.15 9.66 15.37
N LYS A 65 3.06 9.56 16.35
CA LYS A 65 2.81 9.17 17.75
C LYS A 65 2.42 10.40 18.57
#